data_AF-A0A2D4T8S7-F1
#
_entry.id   AF-A0A2D4T8S7-F1
#
_cell.length_a   1.000
_cell.length_b   1.000
_cell.length_c   1.000
_cell.angle_alpha   90.00
_cell.angle_beta   90.00
_cell.angle_gamma   90.00
#
_symmetry.space_group_name_H-M   'P 1'
#
loop_
_entity.id
_entity.type
_entity.pdbx_description
1 polymer ?
#
loop_
_entity_poly.entity_id
_entity_poly.type
_entity_poly.pdbx_seq_one_letter_code
_entity_poly.pdbx_strand_id
1 'polypeptide(L)'
;MSKEEIKVRVVWPNGWWLFAVISAVITTFMMLRLASADFSSPQDLSAMIQYSVRWAVPFIFLVIATSALARLFPSRFTRWLLRNRRYIGLCFAVAMAWQGAFIFIVSFSHSAHYYGEIYLLRDELEGSSGYLLLVAMTATSFGVFRRHITTEQWRFLHLSGVIFLWAYPYSVYWWNVFYYQTQHWFDVLFYILGFTAFALRILAWGKGRVVVHEIGARSLLGGTVVLCSLVLAGSGHLWQPALSSALLEPAWSAELELWLPFWPFEPFAPLLIMALGVWVATGHHSLNHRHYRATA
;
A
#
# COMPACT_ATOMS: atom_id res chain seq x y z
N MET A 1 -49.70 -21.88 3.89
CA MET A 1 -48.46 -22.25 3.17
C MET A 1 -47.45 -21.13 3.34
N SER A 2 -46.62 -21.19 4.38
CA SER A 2 -45.54 -20.21 4.61
C SER A 2 -44.35 -20.55 3.72
N LYS A 3 -43.89 -19.59 2.91
CA LYS A 3 -42.63 -19.71 2.18
C LYS A 3 -41.48 -19.70 3.18
N GLU A 4 -40.84 -20.83 3.41
CA GLU A 4 -39.53 -20.87 4.07
C GLU A 4 -38.53 -20.16 3.14
N GLU A 5 -38.04 -18.99 3.57
CA GLU A 5 -36.87 -18.37 2.97
C GLU A 5 -35.65 -19.25 3.25
N ILE A 6 -35.21 -20.01 2.24
CA ILE A 6 -33.92 -20.70 2.25
C ILE A 6 -32.83 -19.62 2.32
N LYS A 7 -32.35 -19.32 3.54
CA LYS A 7 -31.14 -18.53 3.74
C LYS A 7 -29.94 -19.32 3.23
N VAL A 8 -29.62 -19.17 1.95
CA VAL A 8 -28.37 -19.65 1.37
C VAL A 8 -27.21 -19.04 2.15
N ARG A 9 -26.57 -19.84 3.00
CA ARG A 9 -25.33 -19.45 3.69
C ARG A 9 -24.23 -19.40 2.64
N VAL A 10 -23.89 -18.21 2.17
CA VAL A 10 -22.70 -18.01 1.34
C VAL A 10 -21.48 -18.41 2.18
N VAL A 11 -20.84 -19.52 1.83
CA VAL A 11 -19.60 -19.98 2.46
C VAL A 11 -18.45 -19.31 1.74
N TRP A 12 -17.86 -18.31 2.38
CA TRP A 12 -16.67 -17.65 1.86
C TRP A 12 -15.42 -18.50 2.18
N PRO A 13 -14.44 -18.61 1.26
CA PRO A 13 -13.13 -19.15 1.59
C PRO A 13 -12.53 -18.36 2.76
N ASN A 14 -11.85 -19.04 3.68
CA ASN A 14 -11.25 -18.41 4.85
C ASN A 14 -9.92 -19.05 5.19
N GLY A 15 -9.05 -18.29 5.84
CA GLY A 15 -7.83 -18.82 6.41
C GLY A 15 -6.86 -19.33 5.36
N TRP A 16 -6.26 -20.48 5.66
CA TRP A 16 -5.30 -21.15 4.77
C TRP A 16 -5.89 -21.57 3.43
N TRP A 17 -7.18 -21.90 3.37
CA TRP A 17 -7.83 -22.25 2.10
C TRP A 17 -7.89 -21.04 1.15
N LEU A 18 -8.26 -19.86 1.68
CA LEU A 18 -8.23 -18.62 0.92
C LEU A 18 -6.82 -18.32 0.39
N PHE A 19 -5.82 -18.44 1.25
CA PHE A 19 -4.42 -18.27 0.87
C PHE A 19 -4.01 -19.24 -0.23
N ALA A 20 -4.25 -20.54 -0.05
CA ALA A 20 -3.86 -21.56 -1.01
C ALA A 20 -4.47 -21.33 -2.40
N VAL A 21 -5.77 -21.02 -2.47
CA VAL A 21 -6.46 -20.75 -3.73
C VAL A 21 -5.87 -19.51 -4.43
N ILE A 22 -5.73 -18.40 -3.71
CA ILE A 22 -5.19 -17.16 -4.31
C ILE A 22 -3.73 -17.35 -4.74
N SER A 23 -2.90 -17.95 -3.89
CA SER A 23 -1.49 -18.22 -4.20
C SER A 23 -1.32 -19.18 -5.38
N ALA A 24 -2.18 -20.19 -5.51
CA ALA A 24 -2.19 -21.08 -6.67
C ALA A 24 -2.56 -20.33 -7.95
N VAL A 25 -3.55 -19.42 -7.90
CA VAL A 25 -3.91 -18.57 -9.04
C VAL A 25 -2.75 -17.67 -9.44
N ILE A 26 -2.18 -16.90 -8.49
CA ILE A 26 -1.01 -16.04 -8.75
C ILE A 26 0.11 -16.85 -9.38
N THR A 27 0.48 -17.98 -8.76
CA THR A 27 1.58 -18.83 -9.24
C THR A 27 1.30 -19.39 -10.63
N THR A 28 0.07 -19.80 -10.92
CA THR A 28 -0.31 -20.28 -12.25
C THR A 28 -0.10 -19.20 -13.30
N PHE A 29 -0.56 -17.97 -13.04
CA PHE A 29 -0.36 -16.86 -13.98
C PHE A 29 1.12 -16.48 -14.15
N MET A 30 1.92 -16.53 -13.08
CA MET A 30 3.37 -16.30 -13.15
C MET A 30 4.07 -17.37 -14.00
N MET A 31 3.72 -18.65 -13.80
CA MET A 31 4.26 -19.77 -14.57
C MET A 31 3.85 -19.72 -16.04
N LEU A 32 2.59 -19.37 -16.34
CA LEU A 32 2.15 -19.18 -17.72
C LEU A 32 2.91 -18.04 -18.41
N ARG A 33 3.14 -16.92 -17.71
CA ARG A 33 3.94 -15.81 -18.26
C ARG A 33 5.39 -16.24 -18.50
N LEU A 34 5.99 -16.94 -17.54
CA LEU A 34 7.36 -17.46 -17.65
C LEU A 34 7.51 -18.45 -18.82
N ALA A 35 6.53 -19.33 -19.03
CA ALA A 35 6.55 -20.28 -20.14
C ALA A 35 6.41 -19.61 -21.52
N SER A 36 5.81 -18.42 -21.57
CA SER A 36 5.68 -17.62 -22.80
C SER A 36 6.81 -16.62 -23.02
N ALA A 37 7.72 -16.47 -22.06
CA ALA A 37 8.75 -15.44 -22.10
C ALA A 37 9.94 -15.87 -22.97
N ASP A 38 10.48 -14.94 -23.75
CA ASP A 38 11.75 -15.13 -24.44
C ASP A 38 12.90 -14.82 -23.50
N PHE A 39 13.55 -15.88 -23.00
CA PHE A 39 14.71 -15.77 -22.13
C PHE A 39 15.94 -15.16 -22.81
N SER A 40 15.95 -15.03 -24.13
CA SER A 40 17.03 -14.35 -24.85
C SER A 40 16.85 -12.83 -24.87
N SER A 41 15.65 -12.34 -24.52
CA SER A 41 15.30 -10.92 -24.48
C SER A 41 15.35 -10.41 -23.04
N PRO A 42 16.31 -9.53 -22.69
CA PRO A 42 16.34 -8.88 -21.38
C PRO A 42 15.07 -8.09 -21.07
N GLN A 43 14.46 -7.48 -22.10
CA GLN A 43 13.27 -6.64 -21.96
C GLN A 43 12.03 -7.47 -21.59
N ASP A 44 11.88 -8.66 -22.17
CA ASP A 44 10.74 -9.53 -21.83
C ASP A 44 10.85 -10.07 -20.41
N LEU A 45 12.05 -10.47 -19.97
CA LEU A 45 12.30 -10.88 -18.59
C LEU A 45 12.11 -9.71 -17.59
N SER A 46 12.53 -8.49 -17.94
CA SER A 46 12.29 -7.29 -17.13
C SER A 46 10.81 -6.96 -17.00
N ALA A 47 10.03 -7.13 -18.08
CA ALA A 47 8.58 -6.95 -18.06
C ALA A 47 7.87 -7.89 -17.07
N MET A 48 8.46 -9.06 -16.78
CA MET A 48 7.93 -9.99 -15.77
C MET A 48 8.02 -9.44 -14.35
N ILE A 49 9.03 -8.62 -14.05
CA ILE A 49 9.15 -7.92 -12.75
C ILE A 49 7.91 -7.05 -12.55
N GLN A 50 7.61 -6.17 -13.52
CA GLN A 50 6.42 -5.32 -13.43
C GLN A 50 5.11 -6.13 -13.43
N TYR A 51 5.04 -7.22 -14.20
CA TYR A 51 3.87 -8.11 -14.22
C TYR A 51 3.58 -8.66 -12.81
N SER A 52 4.58 -9.17 -12.12
CA SER A 52 4.43 -9.69 -10.75
C SER A 52 4.04 -8.59 -9.73
N VAL A 53 4.61 -7.39 -9.86
CA VAL A 53 4.25 -6.23 -9.02
C VAL A 53 2.78 -5.86 -9.21
N ARG A 54 2.27 -5.83 -10.45
CA ARG A 54 0.85 -5.51 -10.73
C ARG A 54 -0.12 -6.52 -10.10
N TRP A 55 0.31 -7.77 -9.91
CA TRP A 55 -0.45 -8.75 -9.12
C TRP A 55 -0.36 -8.49 -7.61
N ALA A 56 0.80 -8.05 -7.11
CA ALA A 56 1.02 -7.76 -5.70
C ALA A 56 0.25 -6.53 -5.20
N VAL A 57 0.25 -5.45 -5.98
CA VAL A 57 -0.27 -4.11 -5.61
C VAL A 57 -1.69 -4.13 -5.04
N PRO A 58 -2.70 -4.80 -5.64
CA PRO A 58 -4.03 -4.89 -5.06
C PRO A 58 -4.06 -5.42 -3.62
N PHE A 59 -3.20 -6.40 -3.30
CA PHE A 59 -3.19 -7.02 -1.99
C PHE A 59 -2.67 -6.09 -0.90
N ILE A 60 -1.57 -5.37 -1.14
CA ILE A 60 -1.04 -4.44 -0.13
C ILE A 60 -1.99 -3.25 0.09
N PHE A 61 -2.61 -2.74 -0.98
CA PHE A 61 -3.63 -1.70 -0.91
C PHE A 61 -4.89 -2.17 -0.14
N LEU A 62 -5.30 -3.41 -0.34
CA LEU A 62 -6.39 -3.99 0.42
C LEU A 62 -6.03 -4.19 1.90
N VAL A 63 -4.82 -4.67 2.20
CA VAL A 63 -4.32 -4.88 3.56
C VAL A 63 -4.26 -3.59 4.37
N ILE A 64 -3.85 -2.48 3.75
CA ILE A 64 -3.79 -1.17 4.41
C ILE A 64 -5.21 -0.59 4.61
N ALA A 65 -6.11 -0.76 3.64
CA ALA A 65 -7.50 -0.28 3.70
C ALA A 65 -8.38 -1.08 4.69
N THR A 66 -8.07 -2.36 4.91
CA THR A 66 -8.94 -3.32 5.62
C THR A 66 -9.48 -2.80 6.95
N SER A 67 -8.61 -2.25 7.82
CA SER A 67 -9.04 -1.76 9.14
C SER A 67 -9.90 -0.50 9.05
N ALA A 68 -9.64 0.35 8.06
CA ALA A 68 -10.43 1.55 7.81
C ALA A 68 -11.81 1.20 7.27
N LEU A 69 -11.89 0.30 6.29
CA LEU A 69 -13.12 -0.22 5.74
C LEU A 69 -14.02 -0.84 6.82
N ALA A 70 -13.46 -1.65 7.72
CA ALA A 70 -14.21 -2.25 8.82
C ALA A 70 -14.77 -1.20 9.81
N ARG A 71 -14.07 -0.08 10.02
CA ARG A 71 -14.50 1.00 10.94
C ARG A 71 -15.50 1.97 10.30
N LEU A 72 -15.30 2.31 9.02
CA LEU A 72 -16.15 3.25 8.30
C LEU A 72 -17.43 2.58 7.80
N PHE A 73 -17.32 1.36 7.25
CA PHE A 73 -18.39 0.62 6.58
C PHE A 73 -18.51 -0.81 7.15
N PRO A 74 -19.00 -0.96 8.40
CA PRO A 74 -19.10 -2.28 9.04
C PRO A 74 -20.12 -3.17 8.32
N SER A 75 -19.65 -4.25 7.69
CA SER A 75 -20.48 -5.19 6.94
C SER A 75 -19.97 -6.62 7.11
N ARG A 76 -20.72 -7.62 6.61
CA ARG A 76 -20.24 -9.02 6.60
C ARG A 76 -18.93 -9.15 5.84
N PHE A 77 -18.82 -8.43 4.71
CA PHE A 77 -17.63 -8.42 3.87
C PHE A 77 -16.43 -7.75 4.55
N THR A 78 -16.58 -6.56 5.15
CA THR A 78 -15.44 -5.87 5.80
C THR A 78 -14.96 -6.60 7.06
N ARG A 79 -15.85 -7.31 7.77
CA ARG A 79 -15.46 -8.22 8.85
C ARG A 79 -14.74 -9.48 8.35
N TRP A 80 -15.20 -10.07 7.23
CA TRP A 80 -14.49 -11.17 6.58
C TRP A 80 -13.08 -10.75 6.14
N LEU A 81 -12.95 -9.56 5.57
CA LEU A 81 -11.67 -9.00 5.15
C LEU A 81 -10.73 -8.80 6.35
N LEU A 82 -11.23 -8.24 7.45
CA LEU A 82 -10.46 -8.04 8.67
C LEU A 82 -9.95 -9.35 9.27
N ARG A 83 -10.79 -10.39 9.29
CA ARG A 83 -10.41 -11.75 9.74
C ARG A 83 -9.34 -12.38 8.84
N ASN A 84 -9.39 -12.10 7.54
CA ASN A 84 -8.47 -12.67 6.56
C ASN A 84 -7.26 -11.78 6.22
N ARG A 85 -7.11 -10.61 6.87
CA ARG A 85 -6.03 -9.64 6.59
C ARG A 85 -4.64 -10.26 6.56
N ARG A 86 -4.36 -11.20 7.48
CA ARG A 86 -3.10 -11.97 7.52
C ARG A 86 -2.87 -12.75 6.22
N TYR A 87 -3.88 -13.48 5.76
CA TYR A 87 -3.79 -14.34 4.58
C TYR A 87 -3.69 -13.52 3.29
N ILE A 88 -4.37 -12.38 3.22
CA ILE A 88 -4.25 -11.43 2.11
C ILE A 88 -2.83 -10.85 2.06
N GLY A 89 -2.24 -10.49 3.21
CA GLY A 89 -0.85 -10.08 3.29
C GLY A 89 0.15 -11.18 2.90
N LEU A 90 -0.16 -12.45 3.17
CA LEU A 90 0.64 -13.57 2.68
C LEU A 90 0.51 -13.76 1.16
N CYS A 91 -0.65 -13.47 0.56
CA CYS A 91 -0.81 -13.49 -0.91
C CYS A 91 0.05 -12.41 -1.57
N PHE A 92 0.12 -11.21 -0.95
CA PHE A 92 1.09 -10.17 -1.34
C PHE A 92 2.52 -10.71 -1.31
N ALA A 93 2.91 -11.37 -0.22
CA ALA A 93 4.26 -11.95 -0.10
C ALA A 93 4.58 -12.98 -1.18
N VAL A 94 3.59 -13.81 -1.59
CA VAL A 94 3.76 -14.77 -2.70
C VAL A 94 3.99 -14.06 -4.04
N ALA A 95 3.22 -13.01 -4.34
CA ALA A 95 3.42 -12.23 -5.57
C ALA A 95 4.80 -11.54 -5.59
N MET A 96 5.23 -10.99 -4.45
CA MET A 96 6.55 -10.36 -4.31
C MET A 96 7.71 -11.36 -4.33
N ALA A 97 7.49 -12.61 -3.90
CA ALA A 97 8.47 -13.68 -4.04
C ALA A 97 8.73 -14.02 -5.52
N TRP A 98 7.67 -14.03 -6.34
CA TRP A 98 7.80 -14.15 -7.79
C TRP A 98 8.56 -12.97 -8.40
N GLN A 99 8.26 -11.74 -7.97
CA GLN A 99 9.06 -10.58 -8.38
C GLN A 99 10.54 -10.76 -8.06
N GLY A 100 10.86 -11.20 -6.84
CA GLY A 100 12.24 -11.40 -6.41
C GLY A 100 12.95 -12.48 -7.23
N ALA A 101 12.22 -13.55 -7.59
CA ALA A 101 12.71 -14.57 -8.50
C ALA A 101 13.00 -14.01 -9.90
N PHE A 102 12.15 -13.15 -10.45
CA PHE A 102 12.40 -12.53 -11.76
C PHE A 102 13.55 -11.53 -11.73
N ILE A 103 13.68 -10.74 -10.66
CA ILE A 103 14.86 -9.89 -10.45
C ILE A 103 16.13 -10.75 -10.45
N PHE A 104 16.14 -11.86 -9.71
CA PHE A 104 17.27 -12.78 -9.66
C PHE A 104 17.56 -13.43 -11.02
N ILE A 105 16.52 -13.84 -11.76
CA ILE A 105 16.68 -14.42 -13.10
C ILE A 105 17.32 -13.40 -14.06
N VAL A 106 16.81 -12.16 -14.09
CA VAL A 106 17.36 -11.10 -14.96
C VAL A 106 18.78 -10.73 -14.57
N SER A 107 19.06 -10.55 -13.28
CA SER A 107 20.39 -10.16 -12.81
C SER A 107 21.44 -11.24 -13.05
N PHE A 108 21.06 -12.51 -12.97
CA PHE A 108 21.95 -13.63 -13.25
C PHE A 108 22.15 -13.88 -14.75
N SER A 109 21.06 -13.86 -15.54
CA SER A 109 21.12 -14.20 -16.98
C SER A 109 21.55 -13.03 -17.86
N HIS A 110 21.25 -11.79 -17.47
CA HIS A 110 21.48 -10.57 -18.26
C HIS A 110 22.05 -9.45 -17.39
N SER A 111 23.12 -9.73 -16.66
CA SER A 111 23.75 -8.81 -15.70
C SER A 111 24.08 -7.44 -16.29
N ALA A 112 24.62 -7.40 -17.52
CA ALA A 112 24.95 -6.13 -18.19
C ALA A 112 23.72 -5.25 -18.42
N HIS A 113 22.58 -5.83 -18.82
CA HIS A 113 21.33 -5.10 -18.98
C HIS A 113 20.72 -4.73 -17.62
N TYR A 114 20.77 -5.62 -16.63
CA TYR A 114 20.29 -5.33 -15.28
C TYR A 114 21.00 -4.12 -14.68
N TYR A 115 22.33 -4.12 -14.65
CA TYR A 115 23.11 -3.03 -14.07
C TYR A 115 23.15 -1.75 -14.92
N GLY A 116 22.88 -1.86 -16.22
CA GLY A 116 22.88 -0.72 -17.15
C GLY A 116 21.53 0.00 -17.28
N GLU A 117 20.41 -0.73 -17.20
CA GLU A 117 19.08 -0.19 -17.54
C GLU A 117 18.03 -0.33 -16.44
N ILE A 118 18.19 -1.26 -15.50
CA ILE A 118 17.20 -1.56 -14.45
C ILE A 118 17.68 -1.06 -13.08
N TYR A 119 18.97 -1.20 -12.82
CA TYR A 119 19.57 -0.87 -11.54
C TYR A 119 19.68 0.65 -11.36
N LEU A 120 18.92 1.18 -10.40
CA LEU A 120 19.08 2.50 -9.84
C LEU A 120 19.38 2.33 -8.36
N LEU A 121 20.47 2.94 -7.86
CA LEU A 121 20.91 2.79 -6.47
C LEU A 121 19.79 3.14 -5.48
N ARG A 122 19.04 4.21 -5.77
CA ARG A 122 17.88 4.64 -5.00
C ARG A 122 16.80 3.57 -4.96
N ASP A 123 16.42 3.03 -6.12
CA ASP A 123 15.40 2.00 -6.24
C ASP A 123 15.83 0.69 -5.57
N GLU A 124 17.13 0.38 -5.58
CA GLU A 124 17.70 -0.75 -4.87
C GLU A 124 17.62 -0.57 -3.34
N LEU A 125 17.91 0.63 -2.81
CA LEU A 125 17.75 0.90 -1.38
C LEU A 125 16.29 0.76 -0.94
N GLU A 126 15.36 1.28 -1.74
CA GLU A 126 13.92 1.15 -1.51
C GLU A 126 13.46 -0.32 -1.62
N GLY A 127 13.92 -1.03 -2.64
CA GLY A 127 13.60 -2.44 -2.89
C GLY A 127 14.14 -3.38 -1.83
N SER A 128 15.44 -3.28 -1.52
CA SER A 128 16.12 -4.10 -0.51
C SER A 128 15.51 -3.90 0.88
N SER A 129 15.26 -2.66 1.30
CA SER A 129 14.61 -2.39 2.59
C SER A 129 13.16 -2.91 2.62
N GLY A 130 12.44 -2.79 1.51
CA GLY A 130 11.11 -3.39 1.32
C GLY A 130 11.13 -4.91 1.50
N TYR A 131 12.07 -5.61 0.86
CA TYR A 131 12.21 -7.06 1.00
C TYR A 131 12.58 -7.51 2.41
N LEU A 132 13.47 -6.79 3.11
CA LEU A 132 13.80 -7.08 4.51
C LEU A 132 12.57 -6.99 5.41
N LEU A 133 11.79 -5.90 5.28
CA LEU A 133 10.54 -5.72 6.01
C LEU A 133 9.53 -6.82 5.65
N LEU A 134 9.37 -7.13 4.37
CA LEU A 134 8.45 -8.17 3.89
C LEU A 134 8.81 -9.55 4.45
N VAL A 135 10.09 -9.95 4.42
CA VAL A 135 10.55 -11.22 4.96
C VAL A 135 10.30 -11.30 6.46
N ALA A 136 10.66 -10.25 7.21
CA ALA A 136 10.43 -10.19 8.65
C ALA A 136 8.93 -10.26 9.00
N MET A 137 8.08 -9.54 8.27
CA MET A 137 6.62 -9.58 8.44
C MET A 137 6.03 -10.94 8.08
N THR A 138 6.53 -11.56 7.01
CA THR A 138 6.09 -12.88 6.55
C THR A 138 6.46 -13.94 7.59
N ALA A 139 7.72 -13.98 8.05
CA ALA A 139 8.17 -14.90 9.08
C ALA A 139 7.35 -14.73 10.37
N THR A 140 7.20 -13.50 10.86
CA THR A 140 6.43 -13.19 12.08
C THR A 140 4.91 -13.32 11.94
N SER A 141 4.42 -13.62 10.74
CA SER A 141 3.02 -14.03 10.54
C SER A 141 2.80 -15.48 10.96
N PHE A 142 3.83 -16.31 11.08
CA PHE A 142 3.73 -17.69 11.55
C PHE A 142 3.94 -17.77 13.07
N GLY A 143 3.19 -18.67 13.71
CA GLY A 143 3.19 -18.82 15.16
C GLY A 143 4.55 -19.17 15.75
N VAL A 144 5.44 -19.82 15.00
CA VAL A 144 6.79 -20.19 15.44
C VAL A 144 7.63 -18.94 15.70
N PHE A 145 7.72 -18.03 14.73
CA PHE A 145 8.51 -16.81 14.86
C PHE A 145 7.78 -15.73 15.67
N ARG A 146 6.44 -15.67 15.61
CA ARG A 146 5.65 -14.69 16.39
C ARG A 146 5.91 -14.75 17.89
N ARG A 147 6.25 -15.92 18.44
CA ARG A 147 6.54 -16.14 19.87
C ARG A 147 7.85 -15.49 20.34
N HIS A 148 8.77 -15.16 19.43
CA HIS A 148 10.10 -14.66 19.76
C HIS A 148 10.17 -13.12 19.90
N ILE A 149 9.06 -12.42 19.68
CA ILE A 149 9.01 -10.94 19.73
C ILE A 149 7.83 -10.45 20.56
N THR A 150 7.99 -9.28 21.18
CA THR A 150 6.91 -8.68 21.98
C THR A 150 5.76 -8.20 21.10
N THR A 151 4.62 -7.91 21.73
CA THR A 151 3.44 -7.39 21.02
C THR A 151 3.69 -5.99 20.45
N GLU A 152 4.48 -5.17 21.14
CA GLU A 152 4.89 -3.84 20.71
C GLU A 152 5.81 -3.93 19.49
N GLN A 153 6.83 -4.78 19.53
CA GLN A 153 7.74 -5.02 18.41
C GLN A 153 7.01 -5.53 17.18
N TRP A 154 6.14 -6.53 17.35
CA TRP A 154 5.32 -7.05 16.25
C TRP A 154 4.41 -5.96 15.66
N ARG A 155 3.78 -5.15 16.51
CA ARG A 155 2.91 -4.06 16.06
C ARG A 155 3.69 -2.98 15.31
N PHE A 156 4.87 -2.61 15.80
CA PHE A 156 5.74 -1.64 15.15
C PHE A 156 6.19 -2.17 13.78
N LEU A 157 6.75 -3.39 13.72
CA LEU A 157 7.18 -4.04 12.48
C LEU A 157 6.08 -4.11 11.42
N HIS A 158 4.89 -4.58 11.80
CA HIS A 158 3.78 -4.71 10.86
C HIS A 158 3.16 -3.37 10.48
N LEU A 159 3.26 -2.34 11.33
CA LEU A 159 2.79 -1.00 11.00
C LEU A 159 3.76 -0.30 10.04
N SER A 160 5.05 -0.23 10.39
CA SER A 160 6.07 0.38 9.56
C SER A 160 6.18 -0.34 8.23
N GLY A 161 6.22 -1.68 8.25
CA GLY A 161 6.34 -2.48 7.04
C GLY A 161 5.14 -2.36 6.11
N VAL A 162 3.89 -2.39 6.59
CA VAL A 162 2.72 -2.17 5.70
C VAL A 162 2.71 -0.74 5.12
N ILE A 163 3.10 0.28 5.90
CA ILE A 163 3.16 1.65 5.38
C ILE A 163 4.24 1.78 4.32
N PHE A 164 5.44 1.24 4.57
CA PHE A 164 6.56 1.27 3.63
C PHE A 164 6.22 0.53 2.33
N LEU A 165 5.69 -0.70 2.44
CA LEU A 165 5.32 -1.54 1.30
C LEU A 165 4.13 -0.99 0.50
N TRP A 166 3.28 -0.17 1.13
CA TRP A 166 2.24 0.58 0.41
C TRP A 166 2.82 1.81 -0.29
N ALA A 167 3.72 2.52 0.39
CA ALA A 167 4.27 3.80 -0.07
C ALA A 167 4.98 3.64 -1.42
N TYR A 168 5.75 2.56 -1.59
CA TYR A 168 6.49 2.28 -2.81
C TYR A 168 5.62 2.19 -4.07
N PRO A 169 4.69 1.22 -4.21
CA PRO A 169 3.84 1.18 -5.40
C PRO A 169 2.94 2.41 -5.53
N TYR A 170 2.49 3.01 -4.42
CA TYR A 170 1.72 4.25 -4.48
C TYR A 170 2.51 5.39 -5.12
N SER A 171 3.78 5.60 -4.73
CA SER A 171 4.62 6.63 -5.34
C SER A 171 4.92 6.33 -6.80
N VAL A 172 5.23 5.07 -7.15
CA VAL A 172 5.46 4.66 -8.55
C VAL A 172 4.27 5.02 -9.44
N TYR A 173 3.05 4.65 -9.03
CA TYR A 173 1.86 4.97 -9.85
C TYR A 173 1.53 6.46 -9.87
N TRP A 174 1.84 7.20 -8.81
CA TRP A 174 1.71 8.66 -8.82
C TRP A 174 2.65 9.30 -9.85
N TRP A 175 3.93 8.89 -9.87
CA TRP A 175 4.90 9.38 -10.85
C TRP A 175 4.51 8.99 -12.28
N ASN A 176 4.03 7.76 -12.50
CA ASN A 176 3.51 7.33 -13.80
C ASN A 176 2.37 8.22 -14.30
N VAL A 177 1.44 8.59 -13.42
CA VAL A 177 0.27 9.39 -13.79
C VAL A 177 0.61 10.87 -14.02
N PHE A 178 1.43 11.48 -13.15
CA PHE A 178 1.59 12.94 -13.15
C PHE A 178 2.90 13.45 -13.73
N TYR A 179 3.97 12.66 -13.71
CA TYR A 179 5.29 13.07 -14.21
C TYR A 179 5.59 12.42 -15.56
N TYR A 180 5.59 11.08 -15.62
CA TYR A 180 5.85 10.35 -16.86
C TYR A 180 4.65 10.36 -17.82
N GLN A 181 3.44 10.62 -17.29
CA GLN A 181 2.18 10.67 -18.04
C GLN A 181 1.98 9.44 -18.94
N THR A 182 2.18 8.25 -18.36
CA THR A 182 1.99 6.98 -19.05
C THR A 182 0.54 6.82 -19.51
N GLN A 183 0.36 6.17 -20.66
CA GLN A 183 -0.96 6.04 -21.30
C GLN A 183 -1.72 4.78 -20.86
N HIS A 184 -1.30 4.16 -19.75
CA HIS A 184 -1.89 2.92 -19.29
C HIS A 184 -3.02 3.18 -18.29
N TRP A 185 -4.23 2.70 -18.61
CA TRP A 185 -5.40 2.84 -17.74
C TRP A 185 -5.18 2.25 -16.33
N PHE A 186 -4.35 1.21 -16.22
CA PHE A 186 -4.06 0.56 -14.94
C PHE A 186 -3.18 1.41 -14.02
N ASP A 187 -2.36 2.33 -14.55
CA ASP A 187 -1.56 3.24 -13.72
C ASP A 187 -2.49 4.20 -12.96
N VAL A 188 -3.50 4.74 -13.65
CA VAL A 188 -4.56 5.55 -13.03
C VAL A 188 -5.35 4.73 -12.02
N LEU A 189 -5.73 3.49 -12.37
CA LEU A 189 -6.46 2.61 -11.45
C LEU A 189 -5.68 2.38 -10.16
N PHE A 190 -4.41 1.97 -10.25
CA PHE A 190 -3.60 1.67 -9.08
C PHE A 190 -3.29 2.92 -8.27
N TYR A 191 -3.06 4.06 -8.91
CA TYR A 191 -2.96 5.34 -8.21
C TYR A 191 -4.22 5.62 -7.36
N ILE A 192 -5.40 5.56 -7.98
CA ILE A 192 -6.68 5.82 -7.29
C ILE A 192 -6.90 4.83 -6.14
N LEU A 193 -6.61 3.55 -6.35
CA LEU A 193 -6.74 2.53 -5.30
C LEU A 193 -5.77 2.79 -4.14
N GLY A 194 -4.52 3.12 -4.43
CA GLY A 194 -3.49 3.42 -3.44
C GLY A 194 -3.84 4.66 -2.60
N PHE A 195 -4.24 5.75 -3.28
CA PHE A 195 -4.70 6.97 -2.63
C PHE A 195 -5.92 6.70 -1.74
N THR A 196 -6.95 6.05 -2.30
CA THR A 196 -8.20 5.73 -1.58
C THR A 196 -7.93 4.87 -0.35
N ALA A 197 -7.06 3.87 -0.47
CA ALA A 197 -6.73 2.96 0.62
C ALA A 197 -6.17 3.70 1.85
N PHE A 198 -5.33 4.71 1.64
CA PHE A 198 -4.75 5.51 2.72
C PHE A 198 -5.67 6.66 3.16
N ALA A 199 -6.37 7.32 2.24
CA ALA A 199 -7.39 8.32 2.53
C ALA A 199 -8.48 7.76 3.47
N LEU A 200 -8.94 6.53 3.23
CA LEU A 200 -9.86 5.83 4.13
C LEU A 200 -9.28 5.69 5.55
N ARG A 201 -7.97 5.47 5.71
CA ARG A 201 -7.34 5.41 7.05
C ARG A 201 -7.36 6.75 7.74
N ILE A 202 -7.09 7.83 7.02
CA ILE A 202 -7.15 9.20 7.53
C ILE A 202 -8.57 9.51 7.99
N LEU A 203 -9.59 9.22 7.17
CA LEU A 203 -10.99 9.42 7.52
C LEU A 203 -11.43 8.54 8.71
N ALA A 204 -10.99 7.27 8.75
CA ALA A 204 -11.26 6.35 9.85
C ALA A 204 -10.58 6.76 11.17
N TRP A 205 -9.46 7.49 11.09
CA TRP A 205 -8.81 8.13 12.22
C TRP A 205 -9.60 9.35 12.70
N GLY A 206 -10.06 10.19 11.77
CA GLY A 206 -10.93 11.33 12.06
C GLY A 206 -12.25 10.93 12.74
N LYS A 207 -12.93 9.89 12.24
CA LYS A 207 -14.19 9.39 12.83
C LYS A 207 -14.06 9.04 14.32
N GLY A 208 -12.89 8.56 14.76
CA GLY A 208 -12.63 8.24 16.18
C GLY A 208 -12.46 9.47 17.08
N ARG A 209 -12.41 10.67 16.50
CA ARG A 209 -12.18 11.95 17.18
C ARG A 209 -13.38 12.89 17.11
N VAL A 210 -14.39 12.57 16.30
CA VAL A 210 -15.60 13.39 16.19
C VAL A 210 -16.32 13.42 17.53
N VAL A 211 -16.29 14.59 18.18
CA VAL A 211 -17.19 14.91 19.29
C VAL A 211 -18.54 15.28 18.67
N VAL A 212 -19.61 14.74 19.21
CA VAL A 212 -20.97 15.06 18.74
C VAL A 212 -21.25 16.55 19.03
N HIS A 213 -21.62 17.25 17.95
CA HIS A 213 -22.35 18.54 17.84
C HIS A 213 -21.59 19.82 17.42
N GLU A 214 -22.25 20.49 16.46
CA GLU A 214 -22.04 21.79 15.79
C GLU A 214 -21.00 21.92 14.65
N ILE A 215 -21.53 22.30 13.46
CA ILE A 215 -20.77 22.77 12.30
C ILE A 215 -20.17 24.14 12.68
N GLY A 216 -19.06 24.11 13.40
CA GLY A 216 -18.29 25.31 13.72
C GLY A 216 -17.31 25.70 12.63
N ALA A 217 -16.73 26.90 12.73
CA ALA A 217 -15.73 27.41 11.80
C ALA A 217 -14.54 26.45 11.56
N ARG A 218 -14.14 25.68 12.59
CA ARG A 218 -13.06 24.67 12.48
C ARG A 218 -13.45 23.48 11.61
N SER A 219 -14.70 23.02 11.70
CA SER A 219 -15.21 21.93 10.85
C SER A 219 -15.29 22.37 9.39
N LEU A 220 -15.71 23.61 9.14
CA LEU A 220 -15.73 24.19 7.79
C LEU A 220 -14.32 24.34 7.23
N LEU A 221 -13.40 24.91 8.00
CA LEU A 221 -12.00 25.10 7.57
C LEU A 221 -11.32 23.76 7.30
N GLY A 222 -11.46 22.79 8.19
CA GLY A 222 -10.92 21.45 7.99
C GLY A 222 -11.54 20.73 6.79
N GLY A 223 -12.85 20.89 6.56
CA GLY A 223 -13.54 20.39 5.37
C GLY A 223 -12.98 21.00 4.08
N THR A 224 -12.78 22.32 4.05
CA THR A 224 -12.14 23.02 2.91
C THR A 224 -10.74 22.49 2.64
N VAL A 225 -9.91 22.30 3.68
CA VAL A 225 -8.56 21.73 3.53
C VAL A 225 -8.62 20.30 2.96
N VAL A 226 -9.58 19.48 3.39
CA VAL A 226 -9.79 18.14 2.80
C VAL A 226 -10.20 18.24 1.33
N LEU A 227 -11.09 19.17 0.95
CA LEU A 227 -11.46 19.37 -0.46
C LEU A 227 -10.25 19.85 -1.30
N CYS A 228 -9.45 20.78 -0.79
CA CYS A 228 -8.20 21.21 -1.44
C CYS A 228 -7.25 20.03 -1.64
N SER A 229 -7.15 19.12 -0.67
CA SER A 229 -6.31 17.93 -0.79
C SER A 229 -6.74 17.00 -1.92
N LEU A 230 -8.05 16.88 -2.19
CA LEU A 230 -8.57 16.08 -3.30
C LEU A 230 -8.26 16.72 -4.64
N VAL A 231 -8.35 18.06 -4.74
CA VAL A 231 -7.94 18.79 -5.94
C VAL A 231 -6.46 18.56 -6.21
N LEU A 232 -5.60 18.71 -5.20
CA LEU A 232 -4.15 18.46 -5.32
C LEU A 232 -3.85 17.01 -5.73
N ALA A 233 -4.59 16.04 -5.20
CA ALA A 233 -4.47 14.64 -5.59
C ALA A 233 -4.82 14.41 -7.07
N GLY A 234 -5.73 15.20 -7.65
CA GLY A 234 -6.11 15.10 -9.07
C GLY A 234 -5.23 15.90 -10.03
N SER A 235 -4.38 16.80 -9.53
CA SER A 235 -3.67 17.80 -10.32
C SER A 235 -2.16 17.80 -10.16
N GLY A 236 -1.57 16.64 -9.81
CA GLY A 236 -0.13 16.47 -9.57
C GLY A 236 0.76 17.20 -10.59
N HIS A 237 0.48 17.03 -11.87
CA HIS A 237 1.23 17.63 -12.99
C HIS A 237 1.29 19.18 -12.95
N LEU A 238 0.35 19.85 -12.29
CA LEU A 238 0.31 21.32 -12.20
C LEU A 238 1.24 21.88 -11.13
N TRP A 239 1.41 21.18 -10.01
CA TRP A 239 2.15 21.67 -8.85
C TRP A 239 3.48 20.96 -8.63
N GLN A 240 3.64 19.74 -9.14
CA GLN A 240 4.84 18.93 -8.99
C GLN A 240 6.12 19.66 -9.43
N PRO A 241 6.18 20.31 -10.62
CA PRO A 241 7.43 20.95 -11.06
C PRO A 241 7.89 22.07 -10.13
N ALA A 242 6.95 22.90 -9.67
CA ALA A 242 7.24 24.01 -8.76
C ALA A 242 7.65 23.52 -7.36
N LEU A 243 7.01 22.45 -6.87
CA LEU A 243 7.36 21.86 -5.59
C LEU A 243 8.74 21.20 -5.65
N SER A 244 9.03 20.47 -6.73
CA SER A 244 10.32 19.82 -6.96
C SER A 244 11.46 20.84 -7.03
N SER A 245 11.28 21.92 -7.78
CA SER A 245 12.30 22.99 -7.84
C SER A 245 12.57 23.60 -6.48
N ALA A 246 11.54 23.84 -5.66
CA ALA A 246 11.70 24.43 -4.34
C ALA A 246 12.34 23.45 -3.33
N LEU A 247 11.96 22.17 -3.38
CA LEU A 247 12.47 21.17 -2.45
C LEU A 247 13.89 20.74 -2.79
N LEU A 248 14.27 20.67 -4.06
CA LEU A 248 15.59 20.19 -4.51
C LEU A 248 16.60 21.32 -4.78
N GLU A 249 16.20 22.60 -4.71
CA GLU A 249 17.13 23.73 -4.83
C GLU A 249 18.28 23.68 -3.79
N PRO A 250 18.04 23.36 -2.50
CA PRO A 250 19.12 23.23 -1.54
C PRO A 250 19.97 21.96 -1.77
N ALA A 251 21.29 22.11 -1.79
CA ALA A 251 22.23 20.99 -2.03
C ALA A 251 22.03 19.78 -1.09
N TRP A 252 21.76 20.03 0.19
CA TRP A 252 21.50 18.95 1.16
C TRP A 252 20.26 18.13 0.79
N SER A 253 19.26 18.74 0.16
CA SER A 253 18.03 18.08 -0.24
C SER A 253 18.21 17.29 -1.54
N ALA A 254 18.94 17.86 -2.51
CA ALA A 254 19.33 17.16 -3.72
C ALA A 254 20.18 15.91 -3.40
N GLU A 255 21.08 15.99 -2.41
CA GLU A 255 21.83 14.82 -1.94
C GLU A 255 20.91 13.75 -1.31
N LEU A 256 19.90 14.16 -0.54
CA LEU A 256 18.95 13.21 0.05
C LEU A 256 18.17 12.43 -1.01
N GLU A 257 17.92 12.99 -2.19
CA GLU A 257 17.24 12.30 -3.28
C GLU A 257 17.94 11.00 -3.68
N LEU A 258 19.27 10.93 -3.51
CA LEU A 258 20.08 9.76 -3.84
C LEU A 258 19.97 8.64 -2.81
N TRP A 259 19.66 8.96 -1.54
CA TRP A 259 19.82 8.03 -0.42
C TRP A 259 18.54 7.79 0.39
N LEU A 260 17.62 8.76 0.43
CA LEU A 260 16.45 8.72 1.28
C LEU A 260 15.24 8.20 0.48
N PRO A 261 14.69 7.03 0.85
CA PRO A 261 13.48 6.48 0.23
C PRO A 261 12.37 7.51 0.11
N PHE A 262 11.81 7.62 -1.09
CA PHE A 262 10.68 8.47 -1.42
C PHE A 262 10.91 9.99 -1.31
N TRP A 263 12.11 10.48 -0.98
CA TRP A 263 12.39 11.93 -0.96
C TRP A 263 12.19 12.53 -2.36
N PRO A 264 11.54 13.70 -2.52
CA PRO A 264 11.13 14.66 -1.48
C PRO A 264 9.65 14.53 -1.02
N PHE A 265 9.11 13.31 -1.06
CA PHE A 265 7.77 12.94 -0.61
C PHE A 265 6.61 13.62 -1.35
N GLU A 266 6.85 14.13 -2.56
CA GLU A 266 5.84 14.79 -3.40
C GLU A 266 4.55 13.97 -3.57
N PRO A 267 4.59 12.65 -3.88
CA PRO A 267 3.38 11.84 -4.03
C PRO A 267 2.47 11.84 -2.79
N PHE A 268 3.03 12.09 -1.60
CA PHE A 268 2.33 11.99 -0.32
C PHE A 268 1.74 13.33 0.12
N ALA A 269 2.12 14.45 -0.49
CA ALA A 269 1.66 15.79 -0.10
C ALA A 269 0.13 15.91 -0.02
N PRO A 270 -0.67 15.41 -0.99
CA PRO A 270 -2.13 15.45 -0.87
C PRO A 270 -2.67 14.69 0.34
N LEU A 271 -2.09 13.53 0.68
CA LEU A 271 -2.50 12.75 1.86
C LEU A 271 -2.12 13.45 3.17
N LEU A 272 -0.97 14.11 3.24
CA LEU A 272 -0.56 14.91 4.39
C LEU A 272 -1.51 16.09 4.62
N ILE A 273 -1.89 16.80 3.56
CA ILE A 273 -2.84 17.91 3.61
C ILE A 273 -4.23 17.40 4.01
N MET A 274 -4.67 16.24 3.50
CA MET A 274 -5.91 15.59 3.93
C MET A 274 -5.89 15.29 5.43
N ALA A 275 -4.80 14.72 5.94
CA ALA A 275 -4.64 14.42 7.36
C ALA A 275 -4.71 15.69 8.22
N LEU A 276 -4.08 16.78 7.77
CA LEU A 276 -4.17 18.09 8.42
C LEU A 276 -5.62 18.60 8.43
N GLY A 277 -6.33 18.55 7.31
CA GLY A 277 -7.73 18.97 7.22
C GLY A 277 -8.65 18.19 8.16
N VAL A 278 -8.49 16.86 8.20
CA VAL A 278 -9.23 15.99 9.13
C VAL A 278 -8.88 16.30 10.58
N TRP A 279 -7.61 16.55 10.90
CA TRP A 279 -7.21 16.93 12.25
C TRP A 279 -7.83 18.26 12.69
N VAL A 280 -7.81 19.27 11.82
CA VAL A 280 -8.44 20.57 12.08
C VAL A 280 -9.95 20.43 12.30
N ALA A 281 -10.61 19.62 11.47
CA ALA A 281 -12.06 19.39 11.54
C ALA A 281 -12.50 18.65 12.81
N THR A 282 -11.66 17.75 13.35
CA THR A 282 -12.06 16.82 14.42
C THR A 282 -11.72 17.26 15.85
N GLY A 283 -11.03 18.40 16.01
CA GLY A 283 -10.76 18.99 17.33
C GLY A 283 -9.75 18.21 18.19
N HIS A 284 -9.18 18.88 19.19
CA HIS A 284 -8.25 18.27 20.15
C HIS A 284 -9.01 17.68 21.33
N HIS A 285 -9.17 16.37 21.38
CA HIS A 285 -9.23 15.69 22.67
C HIS A 285 -8.25 14.51 22.65
N SER A 286 -7.26 14.57 23.53
CA SER A 286 -6.40 13.43 23.85
C SER A 286 -7.27 12.37 24.52
N LEU A 287 -7.79 11.43 23.74
CA LEU A 287 -8.26 10.18 24.32
C LEU A 287 -7.02 9.47 24.88
N ASN A 288 -6.86 9.54 26.20
CA ASN A 288 -5.99 8.68 26.98
C ASN A 288 -6.37 7.22 26.69
N HIS A 289 -5.83 6.64 25.63
CA HIS A 289 -5.95 5.22 25.33
C HIS A 289 -5.03 4.41 26.27
N ARG A 290 -5.38 4.34 27.55
CA ARG A 290 -4.77 3.41 28.52
C ARG A 290 -5.76 2.50 29.27
N HIS A 291 -7.03 2.37 28.87
CA HIS A 291 -7.97 1.50 29.61
C HIS A 291 -8.93 0.61 28.81
N TYR A 292 -8.63 0.25 27.54
CA TYR A 292 -9.43 -0.74 26.81
C TYR A 292 -8.61 -1.87 26.17
N ARG A 293 -7.64 -2.40 26.92
CA ARG A 293 -7.00 -3.69 26.66
C ARG A 293 -6.84 -4.47 27.97
N ALA A 294 -7.96 -4.70 28.63
CA ALA A 294 -8.16 -5.84 29.52
C ALA A 294 -9.52 -6.41 29.14
N THR A 295 -9.57 -7.72 28.90
CA THR A 295 -10.74 -8.53 28.48
C THR A 295 -11.08 -8.53 26.98
N ALA A 296 -10.46 -9.48 26.26
CA ALA A 296 -11.04 -10.40 25.26
C ALA A 296 -9.95 -10.95 24.33
#